data_AF-A0A0F3GJD1-F1
#
_entry.id   AF-A0A0F3GJD1-F1
#
_cell.length_a   1.000
_cell.length_b   1.000
_cell.length_c   1.000
_cell.angle_alpha   90.00
_cell.angle_beta   90.00
_cell.angle_gamma   90.00
#
_symmetry.space_group_name_H-M   'P 1'
#
loop_
_entity.id
_entity.type
_entity.pdbx_description
1 polymer ?
#
loop_
_entity_poly.entity_id
_entity_poly.type
_entity_poly.pdbx_seq_one_letter_code
_entity_poly.pdbx_strand_id
1 'polypeptide(L)'
;YHDSPAIAPLKFYGQEINHVTYAMSRMNAFLHDMEANIALGDTMSKPAFLTPEGSLRRFDKVTANPMWNQDFDKSVYENDAYSRFTYGYPPSSSADWGWIQHMAASLTDKGKMAVVLDTGAVSRGSGNQGANRERDIRKAFVEKDWVEAVVLLPENLFYNTTSQSSGIIPTSVVFKGMFY
;
A
#
# COMPACT_ATOMS: atom_id res chain seq x y z
N TYR A 1 -1.49 31.07 -7.23
CA TYR A 1 -1.72 29.71 -6.70
C TYR A 1 -2.15 29.69 -5.23
N HIS A 2 -2.05 30.79 -4.47
CA HIS A 2 -2.36 30.80 -3.02
C HIS A 2 -3.72 31.37 -2.59
N ASP A 3 -4.55 31.91 -3.50
CA ASP A 3 -5.83 32.52 -3.10
C ASP A 3 -7.02 31.94 -3.86
N SER A 4 -7.35 30.69 -3.58
CA SER A 4 -8.66 30.12 -3.95
C SER A 4 -9.30 29.53 -2.69
N PRO A 5 -10.18 30.27 -2.01
CA PRO A 5 -10.75 29.89 -0.69
C PRO A 5 -11.71 28.68 -0.74
N ALA A 6 -11.83 28.01 -1.88
CA ALA A 6 -12.75 26.89 -2.09
C ALA A 6 -12.11 25.49 -1.95
N ILE A 7 -10.77 25.39 -1.83
CA ILE A 7 -10.06 24.11 -1.73
C ILE A 7 -9.33 24.07 -0.39
N ALA A 8 -9.78 23.18 0.50
CA ALA A 8 -9.07 22.93 1.75
C ALA A 8 -7.63 22.46 1.44
N PRO A 9 -6.61 22.95 2.16
CA PRO A 9 -5.23 22.53 1.93
C PRO A 9 -5.09 21.01 2.15
N LEU A 10 -4.34 20.35 1.26
CA LEU A 10 -4.14 18.91 1.30
C LEU A 10 -3.30 18.55 2.54
N LYS A 11 -3.79 17.61 3.34
CA LYS A 11 -3.08 17.10 4.51
C LYS A 11 -2.42 15.77 4.18
N PHE A 12 -1.11 15.69 4.40
CA PHE A 12 -0.34 14.48 4.13
C PHE A 12 -0.16 13.67 5.41
N TYR A 13 -0.34 12.37 5.29
CA TYR A 13 -0.08 11.39 6.35
C TYR A 13 0.86 10.33 5.80
N GLY A 14 1.90 9.98 6.55
CA GLY A 14 2.89 9.00 6.12
C GLY A 14 3.48 8.26 7.30
N GLN A 15 3.95 7.04 7.07
CA GLN A 15 4.62 6.25 8.09
C GLN A 15 5.84 5.58 7.48
N GLU A 16 6.98 5.71 8.17
CA GLU A 16 8.28 5.22 7.71
C GLU A 16 8.98 4.50 8.87
N ILE A 17 9.58 3.34 8.60
CA ILE A 17 10.26 2.53 9.61
C ILE A 17 11.71 2.98 9.81
N ASN A 18 12.37 3.47 8.76
CA ASN A 18 13.75 3.91 8.78
C ASN A 18 13.88 5.34 9.32
N HIS A 19 14.65 5.51 10.40
CA HIS A 19 14.86 6.80 11.06
C HIS A 19 15.49 7.88 10.16
N VAL A 20 16.39 7.50 9.24
CA VAL A 20 17.03 8.43 8.30
C VAL A 20 16.01 8.88 7.25
N THR A 21 15.31 7.93 6.62
CA THR A 21 14.26 8.25 5.63
C THR A 21 13.14 9.06 6.26
N TYR A 22 12.77 8.77 7.50
CA TYR A 22 11.82 9.55 8.28
C TYR A 22 12.27 11.01 8.42
N ALA A 23 13.51 11.24 8.89
CA ALA A 23 14.05 12.59 9.03
C ALA A 23 14.09 13.33 7.68
N MET A 24 14.53 12.65 6.61
CA MET A 24 14.55 13.20 5.25
C MET A 24 13.15 13.57 4.75
N SER A 25 12.16 12.71 4.98
CA SER A 25 10.77 12.96 4.56
C SER A 25 10.17 14.19 5.26
N ARG A 26 10.47 14.38 6.55
CA ARG A 26 10.05 15.56 7.33
C ARG A 26 10.71 16.84 6.81
N MET A 27 12.01 16.79 6.49
CA MET A 27 12.73 17.91 5.88
C MET A 27 12.17 18.23 4.48
N ASN A 28 11.90 17.21 3.66
CA ASN A 28 11.34 17.38 2.32
C ASN A 28 9.96 18.06 2.36
N ALA A 29 9.07 17.61 3.25
CA ALA A 29 7.77 18.25 3.43
C ALA A 29 7.91 19.71 3.88
N PHE A 30 8.85 20.00 4.79
CA PHE A 30 9.11 21.36 5.26
C PHE A 30 9.63 22.28 4.13
N LEU A 31 10.59 21.81 3.32
CA LEU A 31 11.15 22.58 2.21
C LEU A 31 10.13 22.91 1.11
N HIS A 32 9.06 22.12 1.00
CA HIS A 32 8.00 22.30 0.01
C HIS A 32 6.73 22.95 0.61
N ASP A 33 6.79 23.49 1.83
CA ASP A 33 5.65 24.10 2.54
C ASP A 33 4.42 23.18 2.60
N MET A 34 4.65 21.87 2.80
CA MET A 34 3.60 20.86 2.87
C MET A 34 3.19 20.56 4.32
N GLU A 35 1.89 20.58 4.63
CA GLU A 35 1.37 20.12 5.92
C GLU A 35 1.37 18.58 5.96
N ALA A 36 2.46 18.00 6.48
CA ALA A 36 2.66 16.56 6.57
C ALA A 36 2.82 16.06 8.02
N ASN A 37 1.97 15.11 8.42
CA ASN A 37 2.15 14.31 9.63
C ASN A 37 2.79 12.97 9.24
N ILE A 38 4.06 12.81 9.59
CA ILE A 38 4.81 11.59 9.30
C ILE A 38 5.13 10.92 10.64
N ALA A 39 4.84 9.64 10.76
CA ALA A 39 5.13 8.84 11.94
C ALA A 39 6.35 7.93 11.71
N LEU A 40 7.14 7.71 12.75
CA LEU A 40 8.23 6.74 12.75
C LEU A 40 7.74 5.40 13.30
N GLY A 41 7.91 4.32 12.56
CA GLY A 41 7.63 2.95 13.00
C GLY A 41 7.12 2.02 11.90
N ASP A 42 7.02 0.73 12.21
CA ASP A 42 6.56 -0.32 11.29
C ASP A 42 5.04 -0.22 11.05
N THR A 43 4.64 0.02 9.80
CA THR A 43 3.23 0.17 9.39
C THR A 43 2.41 -1.12 9.48
N MET A 44 3.03 -2.29 9.23
CA MET A 44 2.31 -3.57 9.31
C MET A 44 2.07 -3.97 10.77
N SER A 45 3.05 -3.80 11.64
CA SER A 45 2.97 -4.22 13.04
C SER A 45 2.28 -3.18 13.94
N LYS A 46 2.51 -1.89 13.68
CA LYS A 46 2.00 -0.79 14.51
C LYS A 46 1.59 0.41 13.64
N PRO A 47 0.44 0.34 12.95
CA PRO A 47 -0.08 1.47 12.19
C PRO A 47 -0.31 2.68 13.10
N ALA A 48 0.25 3.82 12.74
CA ALA A 48 0.28 5.01 13.59
C ALA A 48 -1.00 5.86 13.48
N PHE A 49 -1.72 5.78 12.36
CA PHE A 49 -2.89 6.61 12.10
C PHE A 49 -4.17 5.84 12.39
N LEU A 50 -4.61 5.95 13.64
CA LEU A 50 -5.84 5.33 14.13
C LEU A 50 -6.92 6.38 14.41
N THR A 51 -8.17 5.93 14.46
CA THR A 51 -9.29 6.64 15.07
C THR A 51 -9.21 6.54 16.60
N PRO A 52 -9.94 7.39 17.35
CA PRO A 52 -10.04 7.25 18.81
C PRO A 52 -10.52 5.86 19.26
N GLU A 53 -11.33 5.20 18.43
CA GLU A 53 -11.86 3.85 18.67
C GLU A 53 -10.84 2.73 18.35
N GLY A 54 -9.67 3.08 17.82
CA GLY A 54 -8.58 2.15 17.53
C GLY A 54 -8.61 1.51 16.14
N SER A 55 -9.59 1.86 15.30
CA SER A 55 -9.63 1.43 13.90
C SER A 55 -8.67 2.26 13.03
N LEU A 56 -8.31 1.77 11.85
CA LEU A 56 -7.47 2.54 10.92
C LEU A 56 -8.18 3.84 10.52
N ARG A 57 -7.44 4.95 10.54
CA ARG A 57 -7.89 6.17 9.91
C ARG A 57 -8.02 5.93 8.41
N ARG A 58 -9.11 6.44 7.82
CA ARG A 58 -9.38 6.33 6.39
C ARG A 58 -9.03 7.61 5.65
N PHE A 59 -8.59 7.47 4.40
CA PHE A 59 -8.12 8.54 3.53
C PHE A 59 -8.75 8.47 2.15
N ASP A 60 -8.90 9.62 1.49
CA ASP A 60 -9.45 9.69 0.12
C ASP A 60 -8.44 9.27 -0.95
N LYS A 61 -7.15 9.37 -0.63
CA LYS A 61 -6.02 8.98 -1.49
C LYS A 61 -4.98 8.25 -0.66
N VAL A 62 -4.63 7.04 -1.09
CA VAL A 62 -3.56 6.25 -0.47
C VAL A 62 -2.57 5.84 -1.55
N THR A 63 -1.31 6.17 -1.37
CA THR A 63 -0.25 5.80 -2.33
C THR A 63 0.93 5.23 -1.59
N ALA A 64 1.57 4.22 -2.17
CA ALA A 64 2.76 3.63 -1.60
C ALA A 64 3.66 3.00 -2.67
N ASN A 65 4.95 3.02 -2.39
CA ASN A 65 5.94 2.15 -3.02
C ASN A 65 6.59 1.34 -1.89
N PRO A 66 5.90 0.32 -1.34
CA PRO A 66 6.48 -0.50 -0.30
C PRO A 66 7.69 -1.26 -0.85
N MET A 67 8.54 -1.76 0.03
CA MET A 67 9.55 -2.72 -0.39
C MET A 67 8.85 -4.00 -0.86
N TRP A 68 9.19 -4.47 -2.06
CA TRP A 68 8.55 -5.61 -2.69
C TRP A 68 8.99 -6.94 -2.05
N ASN A 69 8.11 -7.93 -2.04
CA ASN A 69 8.35 -9.28 -1.48
C ASN A 69 8.96 -9.27 -0.07
N GLN A 70 8.53 -8.35 0.78
CA GLN A 70 8.97 -8.38 2.17
C GLN A 70 8.47 -9.63 2.88
N ASP A 71 9.35 -10.22 3.68
CA ASP A 71 8.98 -11.32 4.56
C ASP A 71 8.32 -10.76 5.83
N PHE A 72 7.19 -11.36 6.20
CA PHE A 72 6.52 -11.09 7.47
C PHE A 72 6.10 -12.41 8.12
N ASP A 73 6.25 -12.46 9.45
CA ASP A 73 5.76 -13.59 10.22
C ASP A 73 4.24 -13.70 10.07
N LYS A 74 3.75 -14.94 9.99
CA LYS A 74 2.33 -15.24 9.84
C LYS A 74 1.47 -14.60 10.94
N SER A 75 2.01 -14.50 12.16
CA SER A 75 1.35 -13.90 13.32
C SER A 75 1.00 -12.42 13.14
N VAL A 76 1.71 -11.69 12.25
CA VAL A 76 1.40 -10.30 11.89
C VAL A 76 0.01 -10.20 11.25
N TYR A 77 -0.38 -11.22 10.49
CA TYR A 77 -1.66 -11.27 9.82
C TYR A 77 -2.76 -11.90 10.66
N GLU A 78 -2.44 -12.98 11.38
CA GLU A 78 -3.42 -13.73 12.17
C GLU A 78 -3.92 -12.95 13.39
N ASN A 79 -3.07 -12.11 13.98
CA ASN A 79 -3.42 -11.31 15.16
C ASN A 79 -3.77 -9.85 14.81
N ASP A 80 -4.28 -9.64 13.60
CA ASP A 80 -4.59 -8.29 13.13
C ASP A 80 -5.78 -7.67 13.87
N ALA A 81 -5.50 -6.66 14.70
CA ALA A 81 -6.53 -5.91 15.43
C ALA A 81 -7.25 -4.86 14.57
N TYR A 82 -6.87 -4.69 13.31
CA TYR A 82 -7.25 -3.56 12.46
C TYR A 82 -8.20 -3.92 11.31
N SER A 83 -8.64 -5.18 11.22
CA SER A 83 -9.54 -5.69 10.17
C SER A 83 -9.02 -5.50 8.74
N ARG A 84 -7.70 -5.64 8.53
CA ARG A 84 -7.02 -5.48 7.24
C ARG A 84 -7.12 -6.72 6.36
N PHE A 85 -7.00 -7.92 6.92
CA PHE A 85 -6.78 -9.16 6.16
C PHE A 85 -8.05 -10.01 6.00
N THR A 86 -9.20 -9.37 5.73
CA THR A 86 -10.51 -10.05 5.65
C THR A 86 -10.64 -11.01 4.46
N TYR A 87 -9.76 -10.90 3.47
CA TYR A 87 -9.76 -11.74 2.26
C TYR A 87 -8.71 -12.85 2.31
N GLY A 88 -8.18 -13.11 3.51
CA GLY A 88 -7.02 -13.96 3.72
C GLY A 88 -5.73 -13.14 3.81
N TYR A 89 -4.62 -13.83 4.07
CA TYR A 89 -3.30 -13.21 4.20
C TYR A 89 -2.29 -13.88 3.26
N PRO A 90 -1.30 -13.14 2.78
CA PRO A 90 -0.32 -13.67 1.85
C PRO A 90 0.62 -14.69 2.53
N PRO A 91 1.44 -15.45 1.78
CA PRO A 91 2.49 -16.26 2.38
C PRO A 91 3.51 -15.37 3.10
N SER A 92 4.24 -15.94 4.07
CA SER A 92 5.29 -15.22 4.80
C SER A 92 6.46 -14.77 3.93
N SER A 93 6.58 -15.29 2.70
CA SER A 93 7.62 -14.98 1.73
C SER A 93 7.31 -13.81 0.79
N SER A 94 6.14 -13.17 0.92
CA SER A 94 5.79 -11.95 0.17
C SER A 94 4.63 -11.22 0.83
N ALA A 95 4.84 -9.95 1.18
CA ALA A 95 3.81 -9.11 1.79
C ALA A 95 3.07 -8.20 0.82
N ASP A 96 3.26 -8.32 -0.49
CA ASP A 96 2.67 -7.42 -1.50
C ASP A 96 1.15 -7.29 -1.36
N TRP A 97 0.44 -8.42 -1.25
CA TRP A 97 -1.01 -8.44 -1.00
C TRP A 97 -1.39 -8.11 0.45
N GLY A 98 -0.44 -8.13 1.38
CA GLY A 98 -0.61 -7.57 2.72
C GLY A 98 -0.64 -6.04 2.68
N TRP A 99 0.28 -5.43 1.93
CA TRP A 99 0.31 -3.98 1.70
C TRP A 99 -0.94 -3.49 0.99
N ILE A 100 -1.38 -4.18 -0.07
CA ILE A 100 -2.62 -3.84 -0.79
C ILE A 100 -3.82 -3.85 0.16
N GLN A 101 -3.95 -4.88 0.99
CA GLN A 101 -5.05 -5.00 1.95
C GLN A 101 -5.00 -3.92 3.03
N HIS A 102 -3.82 -3.57 3.54
CA HIS A 102 -3.67 -2.46 4.48
C HIS A 102 -4.08 -1.12 3.87
N MET A 103 -3.63 -0.83 2.64
CA MET A 103 -4.01 0.39 1.92
C MET A 103 -5.53 0.42 1.67
N ALA A 104 -6.13 -0.70 1.26
CA ALA A 104 -7.57 -0.80 1.04
C ALA A 104 -8.37 -0.57 2.33
N ALA A 105 -7.95 -1.14 3.45
CA ALA A 105 -8.58 -0.91 4.77
C ALA A 105 -8.45 0.55 5.26
N SER A 106 -7.48 1.29 4.71
CA SER A 106 -7.24 2.71 5.01
C SER A 106 -7.92 3.64 4.00
N LEU A 107 -8.76 3.15 3.08
CA LEU A 107 -9.52 3.99 2.15
C LEU A 107 -10.89 4.37 2.69
N THR A 108 -11.34 5.58 2.35
CA THR A 108 -12.76 5.93 2.41
C THR A 108 -13.52 5.20 1.30
N ASP A 109 -14.85 5.11 1.42
CA ASP A 109 -15.70 4.41 0.44
C ASP A 109 -15.58 5.00 -0.98
N LYS A 110 -15.25 6.30 -1.09
CA LYS A 110 -15.00 7.01 -2.35
C LYS A 110 -13.51 7.21 -2.66
N GLY A 111 -12.63 6.67 -1.83
CA GLY A 111 -11.19 6.85 -1.94
C GLY A 111 -10.61 6.16 -3.18
N LYS A 112 -9.37 6.48 -3.54
CA LYS A 112 -8.62 5.71 -4.54
C LYS A 112 -7.22 5.43 -4.05
N MET A 113 -6.66 4.29 -4.43
CA MET A 113 -5.26 3.98 -4.15
C MET A 113 -4.47 3.60 -5.38
N ALA A 114 -3.17 3.89 -5.33
CA ALA A 114 -2.20 3.44 -6.31
C ALA A 114 -0.99 2.85 -5.57
N VAL A 115 -0.56 1.66 -5.97
CA VAL A 115 0.61 1.00 -5.39
C VAL A 115 1.55 0.57 -6.50
N VAL A 116 2.85 0.72 -6.27
CA VAL A 116 3.90 0.17 -7.14
C VAL A 116 4.46 -1.08 -6.49
N LEU A 117 4.38 -2.20 -7.21
CA LEU A 117 4.86 -3.51 -6.78
C LEU A 117 5.61 -4.19 -7.93
N ASP A 118 6.22 -5.34 -7.68
CA ASP A 118 6.71 -6.18 -8.77
C ASP A 118 5.57 -6.79 -9.61
N THR A 119 5.88 -7.26 -10.82
CA THR A 119 4.92 -7.98 -11.69
C THR A 119 4.44 -9.30 -11.10
N GLY A 120 5.17 -9.88 -10.14
CA GLY A 120 4.72 -11.05 -9.40
C GLY A 120 3.43 -10.79 -8.62
N ALA A 121 3.20 -9.60 -8.07
CA ALA A 121 1.97 -9.29 -7.34
C ALA A 121 0.69 -9.51 -8.18
N VAL A 122 0.76 -9.26 -9.50
CA VAL A 122 -0.38 -9.43 -10.42
C VAL A 122 -0.47 -10.84 -11.02
N SER A 123 0.59 -11.65 -10.94
CA SER A 123 0.70 -12.92 -11.67
C SER A 123 0.97 -14.16 -10.80
N ARG A 124 1.57 -14.02 -9.61
CA ARG A 124 1.93 -15.13 -8.72
C ARG A 124 0.72 -16.01 -8.44
N GLY A 125 0.90 -17.32 -8.63
CA GLY A 125 -0.15 -18.33 -8.46
C GLY A 125 -1.16 -18.45 -9.61
N SER A 126 -1.13 -17.57 -10.61
CA SER A 126 -1.97 -17.71 -11.81
C SER A 126 -1.56 -18.96 -12.61
N GLY A 127 -2.54 -19.72 -13.08
CA GLY A 127 -2.31 -20.99 -13.80
C GLY A 127 -2.06 -22.21 -12.91
N ASN A 128 -1.81 -22.02 -11.60
CA ASN A 128 -1.71 -23.13 -10.66
C ASN A 128 -3.10 -23.72 -10.37
N GLN A 129 -3.23 -25.05 -10.45
CA GLN A 129 -4.46 -25.78 -10.13
C GLN A 129 -4.71 -25.87 -8.61
N GLY A 130 -3.68 -25.69 -7.78
CA GLY A 130 -3.78 -25.72 -6.31
C GLY A 130 -4.21 -24.39 -5.68
N ALA A 131 -4.40 -24.37 -4.36
CA ALA A 131 -4.64 -23.12 -3.62
C ALA A 131 -3.39 -22.23 -3.62
N ASN A 132 -3.57 -20.93 -3.82
CA ASN A 132 -2.50 -19.94 -3.72
C ASN A 132 -3.09 -18.68 -3.08
N ARG A 133 -2.58 -18.32 -1.90
CA ARG A 133 -3.19 -17.25 -1.09
C ARG A 133 -3.22 -15.90 -1.82
N GLU A 134 -2.15 -15.55 -2.55
CA GLU A 134 -2.13 -14.30 -3.32
C GLU A 134 -3.13 -14.32 -4.48
N ARG A 135 -3.25 -15.45 -5.20
CA ARG A 135 -4.28 -15.61 -6.23
C ARG A 135 -5.69 -15.48 -5.64
N ASP A 136 -5.93 -16.08 -4.48
CA ASP A 136 -7.25 -16.10 -3.86
C ASP A 136 -7.65 -14.71 -3.33
N ILE A 137 -6.72 -13.96 -2.73
CA ILE A 137 -6.91 -12.54 -2.36
C ILE A 137 -7.14 -11.70 -3.62
N ARG A 138 -6.29 -11.85 -4.64
CA ARG A 138 -6.41 -11.12 -5.92
C ARG A 138 -7.77 -11.36 -6.58
N LYS A 139 -8.22 -12.61 -6.60
CA LYS A 139 -9.53 -13.01 -7.12
C LYS A 139 -10.66 -12.28 -6.37
N ALA A 140 -10.62 -12.23 -5.04
CA ALA A 140 -11.62 -11.53 -4.25
C ALA A 140 -11.68 -10.03 -4.56
N PHE A 141 -10.53 -9.38 -4.79
CA PHE A 141 -10.48 -7.97 -5.20
C PHE A 141 -11.04 -7.74 -6.60
N VAL A 142 -10.76 -8.64 -7.54
CA VAL A 142 -11.31 -8.57 -8.92
C VAL A 142 -12.82 -8.82 -8.93
N GLU A 143 -13.31 -9.82 -8.20
CA GLU A 143 -14.74 -10.17 -8.13
C GLU A 143 -15.59 -9.04 -7.51
N LYS A 144 -14.97 -8.15 -6.73
CA LYS A 144 -15.61 -6.98 -6.14
C LYS A 144 -15.54 -5.72 -7.01
N ASP A 145 -14.97 -5.80 -8.23
CA ASP A 145 -14.74 -4.64 -9.10
C ASP A 145 -13.87 -3.54 -8.44
N TRP A 146 -12.89 -3.94 -7.62
CA TRP A 146 -12.01 -2.99 -6.94
C TRP A 146 -10.74 -2.66 -7.70
N VAL A 147 -10.36 -3.45 -8.70
CA VAL A 147 -9.19 -3.18 -9.55
C VAL A 147 -9.63 -2.33 -10.74
N GLU A 148 -9.13 -1.09 -10.83
CA GLU A 148 -9.48 -0.17 -11.92
C GLU A 148 -8.52 -0.32 -13.10
N ALA A 149 -7.21 -0.41 -12.81
CA ALA A 149 -6.18 -0.53 -13.85
C ALA A 149 -4.92 -1.23 -13.32
N VAL A 150 -4.23 -1.89 -14.24
CA VAL A 150 -2.89 -2.43 -14.05
C VAL A 150 -2.00 -1.85 -15.14
N VAL A 151 -0.92 -1.18 -14.75
CA VAL A 151 0.02 -0.51 -15.66
C VAL A 151 1.38 -1.17 -15.50
N LEU A 152 1.82 -1.87 -16.55
CA LEU A 152 3.18 -2.41 -16.62
C LEU A 152 4.13 -1.27 -16.99
N LEU A 153 5.17 -1.07 -16.19
CA LEU A 153 6.19 -0.05 -16.42
C LEU A 153 7.38 -0.66 -17.16
N PRO A 154 8.10 0.10 -18.00
CA PRO A 154 9.31 -0.40 -18.65
C PRO A 154 10.37 -0.90 -17.65
N GLU A 155 11.18 -1.86 -18.10
CA GLU A 155 12.35 -2.31 -17.35
C GLU A 155 13.31 -1.13 -17.06
N ASN A 156 14.04 -1.21 -15.95
CA ASN A 156 15.08 -0.25 -15.54
C ASN A 156 14.60 1.19 -15.26
N LEU A 157 13.29 1.43 -15.11
CA LEU A 157 12.78 2.74 -14.68
C LEU A 157 13.14 3.08 -13.21
N PHE A 158 13.34 2.06 -12.36
CA PHE A 158 13.67 2.23 -10.95
C PHE A 158 15.16 1.98 -10.69
N TYR A 159 15.91 3.06 -10.46
CA TYR A 159 17.36 3.02 -10.18
C TYR A 159 17.70 2.64 -8.73
N ASN A 160 16.74 2.61 -7.80
CA ASN A 160 16.97 2.39 -6.35
C ASN A 160 16.31 1.14 -5.76
N THR A 161 15.91 0.14 -6.57
CA THR A 161 15.30 -1.10 -6.08
C THR A 161 16.32 -2.23 -6.09
N THR A 162 16.71 -2.75 -4.93
CA THR A 162 17.70 -3.85 -4.80
C THR A 162 17.32 -5.16 -5.49
N SER A 163 16.11 -5.28 -6.03
CA SER A 163 15.71 -6.35 -6.95
C SER A 163 16.30 -6.22 -8.36
N GLN A 164 17.27 -5.31 -8.57
CA GLN A 164 18.03 -5.08 -9.80
C GLN A 164 18.84 -6.28 -10.32
N SER A 165 18.75 -7.46 -9.70
CA SER A 165 19.48 -8.64 -10.17
C SER A 165 18.77 -9.50 -11.23
N SER A 166 17.47 -9.33 -11.53
CA SER A 166 16.80 -10.28 -12.45
C SER A 166 15.53 -9.75 -13.13
N GLY A 167 15.61 -8.96 -14.21
CA GLY A 167 14.49 -8.79 -15.17
C GLY A 167 13.09 -8.47 -14.60
N ILE A 168 13.01 -7.80 -13.44
CA ILE A 168 11.72 -7.51 -12.79
C ILE A 168 11.13 -6.25 -13.41
N ILE A 169 10.03 -6.43 -14.13
CA ILE A 169 9.18 -5.35 -14.62
C ILE A 169 8.37 -4.83 -13.42
N PRO A 170 8.45 -3.54 -13.04
CA PRO A 170 7.57 -2.98 -12.03
C PRO A 170 6.15 -2.85 -12.58
N THR A 171 5.16 -3.06 -11.74
CA THR A 171 3.75 -2.88 -12.06
C THR A 171 3.12 -1.87 -11.11
N SER A 172 2.47 -0.85 -11.66
CA SER A 172 1.57 0.01 -10.89
C SER A 172 0.17 -0.57 -10.94
N VAL A 173 -0.43 -0.80 -9.78
CA VAL A 173 -1.83 -1.24 -9.68
C VAL A 173 -2.66 -0.11 -9.09
N VAL A 174 -3.72 0.26 -9.80
CA VAL A 174 -4.67 1.30 -9.39
C VAL A 174 -5.98 0.63 -9.00
N PHE A 175 -6.46 0.95 -7.79
CA PHE A 175 -7.70 0.41 -7.26
C PHE A 175 -8.76 1.52 -7.13
N LYS A 176 -10.00 1.14 -7.42
CA LYS A 176 -11.22 1.96 -7.32
C LYS A 176 -11.72 1.97 -5.88
N GLY A 177 -12.35 3.09 -5.50
CA GLY A 177 -13.04 3.22 -4.21
C GLY A 177 -14.11 2.17 -4.01
N MET A 178 -14.16 1.62 -2.80
CA MET A 178 -15.08 0.58 -2.38
C MET A 178 -16.51 1.13 -2.32
N PHE A 179 -17.29 0.92 -3.39
CA PHE A 179 -18.74 1.09 -3.31
C PHE A 179 -19.35 -0.17 -2.66
N TYR A 180 -20.05 0.02 -1.55
CA TYR A 180 -21.03 -0.91 -1.02
C TYR A 180 -22.41 -0.25 -1.05
#